data_AF-A0A964V4G8-F1
#
_entry.id   AF-A0A964V4G8-F1
#
_cell.length_a   1.000
_cell.length_b   1.000
_cell.length_c   1.000
_cell.angle_alpha   90.00
_cell.angle_beta   90.00
_cell.angle_gamma   90.00
#
_symmetry.space_group_name_H-M   'P 1'
#
loop_
_entity.id
_entity.type
_entity.pdbx_description
1 polymer ?
#
loop_
_entity_poly.entity_id
_entity_poly.type
_entity_poly.pdbx_seq_one_letter_code
_entity_poly.pdbx_strand_id
1 'polypeptide(L)'
;MDTSPEASSLAKTLSAVAVLVLLALGGGYWFWQQSLVKEAEPLPELALPDPDAPAVVDETAIDATDSDAEPDEDLEVTEPAVEPVEAAPVAGTGKTFQDAPGSLMVQLPAGSFTMGSPDSAAEFSERPQHSVKLASFAISVNEVTIAEYRKFVAATGRRPPKTEDLDPAKHPVFFVSWDDALAYTQWLSKQTGHDYRLPSEAQWEFAARVGTTGNY
;
A
#
# COMPACT_ATOMS: atom_id res chain seq x y z
N MET A 1 72.41 -32.95 -8.50
CA MET A 1 71.74 -31.87 -7.74
C MET A 1 70.93 -31.08 -8.77
N ASP A 2 70.06 -31.68 -9.56
CA ASP A 2 68.73 -32.27 -9.26
C ASP A 2 67.85 -31.33 -8.43
N THR A 3 67.22 -30.39 -9.12
CA THR A 3 66.09 -29.60 -8.63
C THR A 3 64.82 -30.18 -9.24
N SER A 4 64.03 -30.80 -8.36
CA SER A 4 62.79 -31.52 -8.66
C SER A 4 61.76 -30.67 -9.42
N PRO A 5 61.08 -31.24 -10.44
CA PRO A 5 60.00 -30.57 -11.19
C PRO A 5 58.65 -30.52 -10.44
N GLU A 6 58.52 -31.09 -9.24
CA GLU A 6 57.23 -31.20 -8.55
C GLU A 6 56.66 -29.88 -7.99
N ALA A 7 57.51 -28.89 -7.69
CA ALA A 7 57.04 -27.63 -7.08
C ALA A 7 56.27 -26.71 -8.06
N SER A 8 56.43 -26.90 -9.37
CA SER A 8 55.78 -26.07 -10.41
C SER A 8 54.35 -26.54 -10.74
N SER A 9 54.03 -27.81 -10.44
CA SER A 9 52.72 -28.41 -10.71
C SER A 9 51.66 -27.97 -9.69
N LEU A 10 52.03 -27.94 -8.40
CA LEU A 10 51.09 -27.64 -7.29
C LEU A 10 50.57 -26.19 -7.29
N ALA A 11 51.37 -25.22 -7.74
CA ALA A 11 50.94 -23.83 -7.82
C ALA A 11 49.95 -23.56 -8.98
N LYS A 12 50.04 -24.34 -10.07
CA LYS A 12 49.13 -24.20 -11.23
C LYS A 12 47.79 -24.90 -10.99
N THR A 13 47.77 -26.00 -10.23
CA THR A 13 46.53 -26.72 -9.89
C THR A 13 45.72 -26.02 -8.79
N LEU A 14 46.37 -25.38 -7.82
CA LEU A 14 45.68 -24.60 -6.78
C LEU A 14 44.95 -23.36 -7.35
N SER A 15 45.48 -22.76 -8.42
CA SER A 15 44.84 -21.63 -9.10
C SER A 15 43.63 -22.05 -9.95
N ALA A 16 43.70 -23.19 -10.65
CA ALA A 16 42.59 -23.69 -11.47
C ALA A 16 41.36 -24.15 -10.65
N VAL A 17 41.58 -24.77 -9.48
CA VAL A 17 40.48 -25.21 -8.61
C VAL A 17 39.79 -24.03 -7.92
N ALA A 18 40.53 -22.99 -7.51
CA ALA A 18 39.95 -21.79 -6.93
C ALA A 18 39.08 -21.00 -7.93
N VAL A 19 39.48 -20.93 -9.21
CA VAL A 19 38.69 -20.29 -10.26
C VAL A 19 37.41 -21.09 -10.57
N LEU A 20 37.45 -22.42 -10.55
CA LEU A 20 36.27 -23.25 -10.77
C LEU A 20 35.26 -23.19 -9.60
N VAL A 21 35.72 -23.07 -8.36
CA VAL A 21 34.83 -22.90 -7.19
C VAL A 21 34.19 -21.50 -7.17
N LEU A 22 34.92 -20.45 -7.59
CA LEU A 22 34.36 -19.10 -7.71
C LEU A 22 33.36 -18.98 -8.88
N LEU A 23 33.57 -19.70 -9.99
CA LEU A 23 32.60 -19.76 -11.10
C LEU A 23 31.37 -20.60 -10.74
N ALA A 24 31.50 -21.65 -9.93
CA ALA A 24 30.36 -22.45 -9.47
C ALA A 24 29.50 -21.71 -8.42
N LEU A 25 30.10 -20.93 -7.52
CA LEU A 25 29.37 -20.12 -6.53
C LEU A 25 28.82 -18.82 -7.13
N GLY A 26 29.59 -18.15 -7.99
CA GLY A 26 29.15 -16.94 -8.70
C GLY A 26 28.12 -17.23 -9.78
N GLY A 27 28.28 -18.32 -10.54
CA GLY A 27 27.33 -18.77 -11.55
C GLY A 27 26.04 -19.30 -10.94
N GLY A 28 26.10 -20.00 -9.81
CA GLY A 28 24.92 -20.40 -9.06
C GLY A 28 24.13 -19.22 -8.51
N TYR A 29 24.80 -18.18 -7.99
CA TYR A 29 24.16 -16.96 -7.53
C TYR A 29 23.56 -16.14 -8.68
N TRP A 30 24.27 -16.00 -9.80
CA TRP A 30 23.80 -15.30 -10.99
C TRP A 30 22.62 -16.02 -11.69
N PHE A 31 22.67 -17.35 -11.74
CA PHE A 31 21.61 -18.20 -12.30
C PHE A 31 20.40 -18.31 -11.35
N TRP A 32 20.62 -18.31 -10.03
CA TRP A 32 19.55 -18.20 -9.03
C TRP A 32 18.87 -16.82 -9.10
N GLN A 33 19.63 -15.75 -9.33
CA GLN A 33 19.08 -14.40 -9.50
C GLN A 33 18.26 -14.27 -10.79
N GLN A 34 18.65 -14.91 -11.90
CA GLN A 34 17.85 -14.96 -13.12
C GLN A 34 16.63 -15.91 -13.03
N SER A 35 16.70 -17.00 -12.25
CA SER A 35 15.56 -17.93 -12.10
C SER A 35 14.43 -17.39 -11.21
N LEU A 36 14.68 -16.33 -10.44
CA LEU A 36 13.66 -15.58 -9.71
C LEU A 36 12.99 -14.50 -10.57
N VAL A 37 13.60 -14.12 -11.70
CA VAL A 37 12.94 -13.39 -12.77
C VAL A 37 12.17 -14.42 -13.59
N LYS A 38 11.06 -14.93 -13.05
CA LYS A 38 9.98 -15.35 -13.92
C LYS A 38 9.66 -14.12 -14.77
N GLU A 39 9.70 -14.25 -16.09
CA GLU A 39 9.12 -13.25 -16.99
C GLU A 39 7.75 -12.91 -16.42
N ALA A 40 7.66 -11.73 -15.81
CA ALA A 40 6.41 -11.22 -15.33
C ALA A 40 5.61 -11.02 -16.61
N GLU A 41 4.60 -11.87 -16.84
CA GLU A 41 3.67 -11.63 -17.91
C GLU A 41 3.25 -10.17 -17.84
N PRO A 42 3.26 -9.44 -18.97
CA PRO A 42 2.85 -8.04 -18.98
C PRO A 42 1.51 -7.98 -18.28
N LEU A 43 1.39 -7.13 -17.26
CA LEU A 43 0.16 -6.98 -16.51
C LEU A 43 -0.97 -6.82 -17.54
N PRO A 44 -2.07 -7.59 -17.44
CA PRO A 44 -3.21 -7.35 -18.32
C PRO A 44 -3.53 -5.86 -18.22
N GLU A 45 -3.62 -5.20 -19.37
CA GLU A 45 -4.11 -3.83 -19.43
C GLU A 45 -5.41 -3.81 -18.62
N LEU A 46 -5.40 -3.09 -17.50
CA LEU A 46 -6.55 -3.00 -16.62
C LEU A 46 -7.67 -2.41 -17.47
N ALA A 47 -8.59 -3.27 -17.93
CA ALA A 47 -9.85 -2.81 -18.46
C ALA A 47 -10.50 -2.03 -17.31
N LEU A 48 -10.45 -0.71 -17.42
CA LEU A 48 -11.16 0.18 -16.53
C LEU A 48 -12.62 -0.30 -16.48
N PRO A 49 -13.26 -0.38 -15.31
CA PRO A 49 -14.70 -0.52 -15.28
C PRO A 49 -15.29 0.61 -16.12
N ASP A 50 -16.20 0.27 -17.03
CA ASP A 50 -16.92 1.24 -17.84
C ASP A 50 -17.48 2.33 -16.89
N PRO A 51 -17.14 3.62 -17.08
CA PRO A 51 -17.63 4.69 -16.21
C PRO A 51 -19.16 4.79 -16.21
N ASP A 52 -19.83 4.19 -17.21
CA ASP A 52 -21.27 4.10 -17.34
C ASP A 52 -21.84 2.74 -16.91
N ALA A 53 -21.01 1.81 -16.40
CA ALA A 53 -21.52 0.56 -15.85
C ALA A 53 -22.35 0.87 -14.58
N PRO A 54 -23.64 0.49 -14.55
CA PRO A 54 -24.47 0.75 -13.38
C PRO A 54 -23.87 0.03 -12.17
N ALA A 55 -23.75 0.76 -11.06
CA ALA A 55 -23.47 0.14 -9.77
C ALA A 55 -24.51 -0.98 -9.56
N VAL A 56 -24.05 -2.21 -9.36
CA VAL A 56 -24.94 -3.32 -8.99
C VAL A 56 -25.37 -3.07 -7.55
N VAL A 57 -26.39 -2.23 -7.41
CA VAL A 57 -27.24 -2.14 -6.23
C VAL A 57 -28.25 -3.28 -6.34
N ASP A 58 -28.19 -4.21 -5.39
CA ASP A 58 -29.21 -5.25 -5.21
C ASP A 58 -30.46 -4.58 -4.60
N GLU A 59 -31.21 -3.87 -5.46
CA GLU A 59 -32.52 -3.33 -5.14
C GLU A 59 -33.60 -4.36 -5.53
N THR A 60 -33.87 -5.32 -4.66
CA THR A 60 -35.16 -6.01 -4.69
C THR A 60 -35.83 -5.90 -3.33
N ALA A 61 -36.60 -4.82 -3.14
CA ALA A 61 -37.98 -4.86 -2.65
C ALA A 61 -38.45 -3.45 -2.27
N ILE A 62 -38.96 -2.68 -3.24
CA ILE A 62 -40.02 -1.70 -3.00
C ILE A 62 -41.08 -1.86 -4.08
N ASP A 63 -42.10 -2.64 -3.76
CA ASP A 63 -43.38 -2.67 -4.47
C ASP A 63 -44.15 -1.40 -4.07
N ALA A 64 -44.52 -0.62 -5.06
CA ALA A 64 -45.26 0.62 -4.90
C ALA A 64 -46.76 0.31 -4.92
N THR A 65 -47.48 0.69 -3.87
CA THR A 65 -48.88 1.06 -4.00
C THR A 65 -49.10 2.43 -3.39
N ASP A 66 -49.35 3.36 -4.30
CA ASP A 66 -49.90 4.70 -4.16
C ASP A 66 -51.22 4.68 -3.38
N SER A 67 -51.38 5.58 -2.41
CA SER A 67 -52.70 5.96 -1.88
C SER A 67 -52.60 7.35 -1.28
N ASP A 68 -53.15 8.30 -2.04
CA ASP A 68 -53.63 9.61 -1.63
C ASP A 68 -54.00 9.73 -0.14
N ALA A 69 -53.35 10.65 0.55
CA ALA A 69 -53.91 11.37 1.71
C ALA A 69 -53.23 12.74 1.83
N GLU A 70 -54.07 13.78 1.76
CA GLU A 70 -53.78 15.21 1.97
C GLU A 70 -53.17 15.50 3.37
N PRO A 71 -52.55 16.68 3.57
CA PRO A 71 -51.60 16.92 4.66
C PRO A 71 -52.32 17.30 5.95
N ASP A 72 -52.15 16.48 6.99
CA ASP A 72 -52.44 16.91 8.35
C ASP A 72 -51.23 17.65 8.92
N GLU A 73 -51.49 18.88 9.33
CA GLU A 73 -50.63 19.77 10.09
C GLU A 73 -50.14 19.10 11.39
N ASP A 74 -49.00 19.60 11.89
CA ASP A 74 -48.46 19.37 13.23
C ASP A 74 -47.83 18.00 13.53
N LEU A 75 -46.69 17.72 12.88
CA LEU A 75 -45.65 16.90 13.50
C LEU A 75 -44.39 17.74 13.64
N GLU A 76 -44.16 18.19 14.87
CA GLU A 76 -42.90 18.71 15.38
C GLU A 76 -41.79 17.71 14.97
N VAL A 77 -41.04 18.04 13.92
CA VAL A 77 -39.81 17.32 13.57
C VAL A 77 -38.81 17.67 14.65
N THR A 78 -38.83 16.91 15.75
CA THR A 78 -37.69 16.86 16.64
C THR A 78 -36.56 16.26 15.82
N GLU A 79 -35.66 17.12 15.32
CA GLU A 79 -34.35 16.73 14.86
C GLU A 79 -33.78 15.74 15.87
N PRO A 80 -33.42 14.49 15.51
CA PRO A 80 -32.60 13.72 16.40
C PRO A 80 -31.25 14.44 16.43
N ALA A 81 -30.97 15.12 17.54
CA ALA A 81 -29.64 15.59 17.87
C ALA A 81 -28.70 14.39 17.69
N VAL A 82 -27.83 14.45 16.69
CA VAL A 82 -26.74 13.49 16.55
C VAL A 82 -25.76 13.84 17.66
N GLU A 83 -26.01 13.26 18.84
CA GLU A 83 -25.11 13.33 19.99
C GLU A 83 -23.68 13.01 19.52
N PRO A 84 -22.66 13.78 19.91
CA PRO A 84 -21.28 13.47 19.59
C PRO A 84 -20.97 12.08 20.15
N VAL A 85 -20.87 11.08 19.26
CA VAL A 85 -20.50 9.73 19.69
C VAL A 85 -19.03 9.81 20.07
N GLU A 86 -18.76 9.94 21.37
CA GLU A 86 -17.41 9.97 21.93
C GLU A 86 -16.62 8.79 21.35
N ALA A 87 -15.57 9.12 20.59
CA ALA A 87 -14.65 8.15 20.03
C ALA A 87 -14.05 7.35 21.19
N ALA A 88 -14.35 6.05 21.25
CA ALA A 88 -13.68 5.16 22.18
C ALA A 88 -12.15 5.28 21.98
N PRO A 89 -11.35 5.45 23.04
CA PRO A 89 -9.90 5.61 22.89
C PRO A 89 -9.33 4.34 22.27
N VAL A 90 -8.89 4.44 21.02
CA VAL A 90 -8.19 3.37 20.33
C VAL A 90 -6.79 3.30 20.92
N ALA A 91 -6.63 2.56 22.03
CA ALA A 91 -5.34 2.29 22.64
C ALA A 91 -4.51 1.38 21.72
N GLY A 92 -3.85 1.97 20.72
CA GLY A 92 -3.00 1.27 19.77
C GLY A 92 -1.61 1.01 20.34
N THR A 93 -1.32 -0.23 20.75
CA THR A 93 0.04 -0.70 21.07
C THR A 93 0.83 -1.07 19.80
N GLY A 94 0.60 -0.33 18.70
CA GLY A 94 0.87 -0.73 17.32
C GLY A 94 2.19 -1.46 17.12
N LYS A 95 2.11 -2.78 16.93
CA LYS A 95 3.27 -3.59 16.53
C LYS A 95 3.70 -3.12 15.14
N THR A 96 4.98 -2.82 14.99
CA THR A 96 5.58 -2.52 13.69
C THR A 96 6.18 -3.78 13.08
N PHE A 97 6.14 -3.86 11.76
CA PHE A 97 6.80 -4.93 10.99
C PHE A 97 7.31 -4.37 9.67
N GLN A 98 8.25 -5.07 9.04
CA GLN A 98 8.77 -4.68 7.74
C GLN A 98 9.02 -5.93 6.90
N ASP A 99 8.27 -6.07 5.82
CA ASP A 99 8.52 -7.11 4.82
C ASP A 99 9.58 -6.61 3.84
N ALA A 100 10.49 -7.48 3.38
CA ALA A 100 11.39 -7.13 2.28
C ALA A 100 10.68 -7.45 0.94
N PRO A 101 10.60 -6.52 -0.04
CA PRO A 101 11.31 -5.23 -0.14
C PRO A 101 10.56 -3.99 0.40
N GLY A 102 9.42 -4.16 1.07
CA GLY A 102 8.48 -3.12 1.49
C GLY A 102 8.91 -2.19 2.63
N SER A 103 8.02 -1.23 2.90
CA SER A 103 8.19 -0.19 3.91
C SER A 103 7.95 -0.69 5.33
N LEU A 104 8.44 0.07 6.32
CA LEU A 104 8.05 -0.12 7.71
C LEU A 104 6.55 0.13 7.84
N MET A 105 5.83 -0.88 8.32
CA MET A 105 4.39 -0.87 8.52
C MET A 105 4.07 -0.79 10.01
N VAL A 106 2.96 -0.14 10.35
CA VAL A 106 2.37 -0.18 11.69
C VAL A 106 1.00 -0.84 11.62
N GLN A 107 0.74 -1.78 12.53
CA GLN A 107 -0.58 -2.40 12.65
C GLN A 107 -1.52 -1.51 13.48
N LEU A 108 -2.67 -1.19 12.89
CA LEU A 108 -3.77 -0.48 13.53
C LEU A 108 -4.90 -1.46 13.86
N PRO A 109 -5.49 -1.36 15.07
CA PRO A 109 -6.59 -2.23 15.47
C PRO A 109 -7.87 -1.90 14.69
N ALA A 110 -8.82 -2.83 14.70
CA ALA A 110 -10.18 -2.54 14.25
C ALA A 110 -10.81 -1.48 15.16
N GLY A 111 -11.67 -0.63 14.60
CA GLY A 111 -12.28 0.46 15.36
C GLY A 111 -13.36 1.18 14.58
N SER A 112 -14.02 2.11 15.28
CA SER A 112 -14.94 3.08 14.69
C SER A 112 -14.48 4.49 15.01
N PHE A 113 -14.67 5.41 14.08
CA PHE A 113 -14.34 6.82 14.26
C PHE A 113 -15.31 7.70 13.49
N THR A 114 -15.33 8.98 13.85
CA THR A 114 -16.07 10.01 13.10
C THR A 114 -15.16 10.56 12.02
N MET A 115 -15.54 10.35 10.76
CA MET A 115 -14.84 10.83 9.58
C MET A 115 -15.47 12.14 9.09
N GLY A 116 -14.66 13.04 8.51
CA GLY A 116 -15.11 14.32 7.99
C GLY A 116 -15.12 15.45 9.03
N SER A 117 -15.68 16.58 8.64
CA SER A 117 -15.72 17.82 9.43
C SER A 117 -17.15 18.26 9.75
N PRO A 118 -17.37 18.97 10.88
CA PRO A 118 -18.69 19.43 11.27
C PRO A 118 -19.34 20.31 10.20
N ASP A 119 -20.67 20.40 10.18
CA ASP A 119 -21.40 21.22 9.21
C ASP A 119 -21.05 22.72 9.24
N SER A 120 -20.37 23.17 10.31
CA SER A 120 -19.86 24.53 10.45
C SER A 120 -18.45 24.75 9.89
N ALA A 121 -17.71 23.70 9.53
CA ALA A 121 -16.31 23.78 9.09
C ALA A 121 -16.17 24.39 7.70
N ALA A 122 -15.23 25.31 7.46
CA ALA A 122 -15.16 26.07 6.21
C ALA A 122 -15.10 25.20 4.92
N GLU A 123 -14.50 24.02 5.00
CA GLU A 123 -14.31 23.15 3.83
C GLU A 123 -15.55 22.27 3.57
N PHE A 124 -16.32 22.61 2.55
CA PHE A 124 -17.61 21.96 2.26
C PHE A 124 -17.47 20.49 1.85
N SER A 125 -16.39 20.13 1.14
CA SER A 125 -16.15 18.76 0.67
C SER A 125 -15.80 17.77 1.78
N GLU A 126 -15.51 18.24 2.99
CA GLU A 126 -15.22 17.39 4.15
C GLU A 126 -16.47 17.09 4.99
N ARG A 127 -17.63 17.66 4.65
CA ARG A 127 -18.91 17.52 5.36
C ARG A 127 -19.80 16.44 4.70
N PRO A 128 -20.78 15.87 5.44
CA PRO A 128 -20.97 15.95 6.87
C PRO A 128 -20.11 14.92 7.62
N GLN A 129 -20.01 15.07 8.93
CA GLN A 129 -19.47 14.03 9.78
C GLN A 129 -20.32 12.76 9.71
N HIS A 130 -19.66 11.61 9.62
CA HIS A 130 -20.32 10.32 9.64
C HIS A 130 -19.46 9.26 10.33
N SER A 131 -20.10 8.25 10.91
CA SER A 131 -19.40 7.17 11.60
C SER A 131 -18.90 6.13 10.59
N VAL A 132 -17.61 5.82 10.64
CA VAL A 132 -16.99 4.77 9.83
C VAL A 132 -16.43 3.68 10.72
N LYS A 133 -16.67 2.42 10.35
CA LYS A 133 -16.13 1.24 11.02
C LYS A 133 -15.10 0.55 10.13
N LEU A 134 -13.90 0.33 10.66
CA LEU A 134 -12.79 -0.33 9.97
C LEU A 134 -12.39 -1.61 10.69
N ALA A 135 -12.08 -2.65 9.90
CA ALA A 135 -11.33 -3.81 10.39
C ALA A 135 -9.88 -3.42 10.70
N SER A 136 -9.14 -4.26 11.43
CA SER A 136 -7.72 -4.04 11.65
C SER A 136 -6.96 -4.09 10.32
N PHE A 137 -5.99 -3.20 10.15
CA PHE A 137 -5.15 -3.13 8.96
C PHE A 137 -3.74 -2.66 9.32
N ALA A 138 -2.84 -2.65 8.35
CA ALA A 138 -1.53 -2.03 8.51
C ALA A 138 -1.35 -0.94 7.45
N ILE A 139 -0.62 0.12 7.79
CA ILE A 139 -0.29 1.21 6.89
C ILE A 139 1.19 1.57 7.03
N SER A 140 1.81 2.07 5.98
CA SER A 140 3.22 2.48 6.04
C SER A 140 3.39 3.62 7.04
N VAL A 141 4.42 3.55 7.87
CA VAL A 141 4.72 4.57 8.88
C VAL A 141 5.09 5.90 8.21
N ASN A 142 5.79 5.81 7.08
CA ASN A 142 6.17 6.94 6.26
C ASN A 142 5.56 6.79 4.86
N GLU A 143 5.60 7.88 4.10
CA GLU A 143 5.41 7.82 2.65
C GLU A 143 6.47 6.93 2.00
N VAL A 144 6.13 6.33 0.86
CA VAL A 144 7.06 5.49 0.11
C VAL A 144 8.25 6.34 -0.35
N THR A 145 9.45 5.94 0.04
CA THR A 145 10.67 6.65 -0.29
C THR A 145 11.11 6.40 -1.73
N ILE A 146 11.91 7.32 -2.27
CA ILE A 146 12.54 7.12 -3.59
C ILE A 146 13.34 5.81 -3.62
N ALA A 147 14.05 5.48 -2.54
CA ALA A 147 14.85 4.25 -2.44
C ALA A 147 13.98 2.98 -2.52
N GLU A 148 12.81 2.96 -1.89
CA GLU A 148 11.87 1.85 -1.98
C GLU A 148 11.25 1.74 -3.37
N TYR A 149 10.80 2.87 -3.94
CA TYR A 149 10.22 2.89 -5.27
C TYR A 149 11.23 2.51 -6.37
N ARG A 150 12.52 2.83 -6.19
CA ARG A 150 13.59 2.41 -7.11
C ARG A 150 13.73 0.88 -7.19
N LYS A 151 13.39 0.13 -6.14
CA LYS A 151 13.38 -1.35 -6.19
C LYS A 151 12.32 -1.86 -7.17
N PHE A 152 11.15 -1.24 -7.15
CA PHE A 152 10.07 -1.51 -8.11
C PHE A 152 10.48 -1.15 -9.54
N VAL A 153 11.07 0.03 -9.75
CA VAL A 153 11.58 0.45 -11.07
C VAL A 153 12.63 -0.55 -11.59
N ALA A 154 13.59 -0.93 -10.76
CA ALA A 154 14.63 -1.89 -11.14
C ALA A 154 14.05 -3.27 -11.48
N ALA A 155 13.02 -3.71 -10.77
CA ALA A 155 12.39 -5.02 -11.00
C ALA A 155 11.46 -5.05 -12.23
N THR A 156 10.87 -3.92 -12.60
CA THR A 156 9.82 -3.88 -13.65
C THR A 156 10.23 -3.18 -14.94
N GLY A 157 11.34 -2.44 -14.92
CA GLY A 157 11.78 -1.63 -16.06
C GLY A 157 10.90 -0.40 -16.33
N ARG A 158 10.00 -0.03 -15.40
CA ARG A 158 9.21 1.20 -15.51
C ARG A 158 10.10 2.44 -15.54
N ARG A 159 9.61 3.52 -16.16
CA ARG A 159 10.35 4.79 -16.21
C ARG A 159 10.52 5.36 -14.80
N PRO A 160 11.74 5.68 -14.35
CA PRO A 160 11.94 6.31 -13.05
C PRO A 160 11.35 7.73 -13.02
N PRO A 161 10.80 8.18 -11.88
CA PRO A 161 10.49 9.58 -11.66
C PRO A 161 11.77 10.41 -11.55
N LYS A 162 11.68 11.72 -11.84
CA LYS A 162 12.80 12.66 -11.78
C LYS A 162 13.03 13.09 -10.33
N THR A 163 14.05 12.51 -9.68
CA THR A 163 14.34 12.72 -8.25
C THR A 163 15.84 12.81 -7.97
N GLU A 164 16.63 13.32 -8.93
CA GLU A 164 18.09 13.20 -8.97
C GLU A 164 18.81 13.97 -7.84
N ASP A 165 18.23 15.07 -7.36
CA ASP A 165 18.86 15.98 -6.39
C ASP A 165 18.51 15.69 -4.92
N LEU A 166 17.85 14.55 -4.65
CA LEU A 166 17.32 14.23 -3.33
C LEU A 166 17.96 12.99 -2.72
N ASP A 167 18.08 12.97 -1.39
CA ASP A 167 18.46 11.78 -0.63
C ASP A 167 17.37 10.71 -0.78
N PRO A 168 17.63 9.58 -1.49
CA PRO A 168 16.58 8.63 -1.81
C PRO A 168 15.99 7.93 -0.59
N ALA A 169 16.72 7.84 0.51
CA ALA A 169 16.29 7.16 1.72
C ALA A 169 15.43 8.04 2.63
N LYS A 170 15.47 9.36 2.44
CA LYS A 170 14.79 10.34 3.31
C LYS A 170 13.65 11.09 2.65
N HIS A 171 13.60 11.09 1.32
CA HIS A 171 12.57 11.81 0.60
C HIS A 171 11.53 10.85 0.04
N PRO A 172 10.23 11.24 0.12
CA PRO A 172 9.17 10.51 -0.54
C PRO A 172 9.38 10.53 -2.05
N VAL A 173 8.89 9.49 -2.73
CA VAL A 173 8.77 9.53 -4.18
C VAL A 173 7.63 10.49 -4.56
N PHE A 174 7.86 11.32 -5.57
CA PHE A 174 6.87 12.21 -6.17
C PHE A 174 7.00 12.15 -7.70
N PHE A 175 6.07 12.80 -8.41
CA PHE A 175 5.88 12.62 -9.86
C PHE A 175 5.54 11.18 -10.27
N VAL A 176 4.76 10.50 -9.44
CA VAL A 176 4.14 9.20 -9.73
C VAL A 176 2.64 9.40 -9.94
N SER A 177 2.05 8.71 -10.92
CA SER A 177 0.60 8.72 -11.11
C SER A 177 -0.09 7.78 -10.11
N TRP A 178 -1.42 7.87 -10.05
CA TRP A 178 -2.22 6.88 -9.30
C TRP A 178 -2.00 5.46 -9.84
N ASP A 179 -1.93 5.28 -11.16
CA ASP A 179 -1.66 3.97 -11.78
C ASP A 179 -0.28 3.41 -11.41
N ASP A 180 0.73 4.28 -11.32
CA ASP A 180 2.07 3.90 -10.89
C ASP A 180 2.07 3.45 -9.42
N ALA A 181 1.34 4.16 -8.56
CA ALA A 181 1.17 3.81 -7.15
C ALA A 181 0.41 2.48 -6.99
N LEU A 182 -0.67 2.27 -7.76
CA LEU A 182 -1.39 1.00 -7.77
C LEU A 182 -0.47 -0.14 -8.24
N ALA A 183 0.26 0.04 -9.34
CA ALA A 183 1.20 -0.96 -9.86
C ALA A 183 2.32 -1.29 -8.85
N TYR A 184 2.82 -0.28 -8.11
CA TYR A 184 3.77 -0.49 -7.03
C TYR A 184 3.20 -1.40 -5.94
N THR A 185 1.97 -1.14 -5.48
CA THR A 185 1.33 -1.97 -4.44
C THR A 185 1.10 -3.40 -4.92
N GLN A 186 0.64 -3.59 -6.16
CA GLN A 186 0.46 -4.92 -6.76
C GLN A 186 1.77 -5.69 -6.89
N TRP A 187 2.85 -5.00 -7.29
CA TRP A 187 4.19 -5.61 -7.32
C TRP A 187 4.63 -6.01 -5.91
N LEU A 188 4.43 -5.15 -4.92
CA LEU A 188 4.82 -5.43 -3.55
C LEU A 188 4.03 -6.61 -2.95
N SER A 189 2.74 -6.74 -3.27
CA SER A 189 1.93 -7.91 -2.91
C SER A 189 2.51 -9.20 -3.47
N LYS A 190 2.94 -9.19 -4.73
CA LYS A 190 3.58 -10.35 -5.36
C LYS A 190 4.93 -10.70 -4.72
N GLN A 191 5.70 -9.72 -4.25
CA GLN A 191 7.00 -9.96 -3.61
C GLN A 191 6.87 -10.52 -2.19
N THR A 192 5.88 -10.06 -1.43
CA THR A 192 5.75 -10.33 0.01
C THR A 192 4.75 -11.44 0.33
N GLY A 193 3.80 -11.71 -0.58
CA GLY A 193 2.66 -12.60 -0.31
C GLY A 193 1.56 -11.97 0.56
N HIS A 194 1.71 -10.70 0.94
CA HIS A 194 0.70 -9.92 1.66
C HIS A 194 -0.12 -9.06 0.70
N ASP A 195 -1.33 -8.65 1.10
CA ASP A 195 -2.20 -7.81 0.29
C ASP A 195 -1.87 -6.31 0.49
N TYR A 196 -0.87 -5.83 -0.24
CA TYR A 196 -0.57 -4.40 -0.34
C TYR A 196 -1.50 -3.71 -1.34
N ARG A 197 -2.02 -2.54 -0.94
CA ARG A 197 -2.90 -1.68 -1.72
C ARG A 197 -2.82 -0.24 -1.26
N LEU A 198 -3.39 0.68 -2.03
CA LEU A 198 -3.63 2.04 -1.54
C LEU A 198 -4.64 2.03 -0.38
N PRO A 199 -4.47 2.88 0.64
CA PRO A 199 -5.49 3.04 1.68
C PRO A 199 -6.75 3.65 1.05
N SER A 200 -7.92 3.27 1.58
CA SER A 200 -9.12 4.08 1.37
C SER A 200 -8.97 5.41 2.10
N GLU A 201 -9.75 6.42 1.70
CA GLU A 201 -9.78 7.72 2.39
C GLU A 201 -10.05 7.55 3.89
N ALA A 202 -11.04 6.73 4.25
CA ALA A 202 -11.34 6.43 5.65
C ALA A 202 -10.17 5.78 6.41
N GLN A 203 -9.43 4.87 5.78
CA GLN A 203 -8.24 4.27 6.40
C GLN A 203 -7.12 5.29 6.59
N TRP A 204 -6.94 6.18 5.61
CA TRP A 204 -5.94 7.23 5.69
C TRP A 204 -6.28 8.24 6.79
N GLU A 205 -7.53 8.70 6.85
CA GLU A 205 -7.99 9.62 7.89
C GLU A 205 -7.98 8.97 9.28
N PHE A 206 -8.40 7.70 9.39
CA PHE A 206 -8.27 6.95 10.64
C PHE A 206 -6.81 6.93 11.11
N ALA A 207 -5.87 6.56 10.24
CA ALA A 207 -4.45 6.50 10.58
C ALA A 207 -3.89 7.88 10.97
N ALA A 208 -4.31 8.95 10.29
CA ALA A 208 -3.90 10.32 10.60
C ALA A 208 -4.48 10.82 11.94
N ARG A 209 -5.67 10.35 12.33
CA ARG A 209 -6.38 10.75 13.55
C ARG A 209 -6.08 9.89 14.77
N VAL A 210 -5.49 8.70 14.64
CA VAL A 210 -5.28 7.79 15.78
C VAL A 210 -4.53 8.52 16.91
N GLY A 211 -5.31 8.93 17.94
CA GLY A 211 -4.84 9.70 19.10
C GLY A 211 -5.49 11.08 19.31
N THR A 212 -6.20 11.67 18.34
CA THR A 212 -6.82 13.01 18.47
C THR A 212 -8.21 13.09 17.83
N THR A 213 -9.12 13.83 18.48
CA THR A 213 -10.46 14.18 17.97
C THR A 213 -10.53 15.63 17.45
N GLY A 214 -9.39 16.30 17.30
CA GLY A 214 -9.29 17.70 16.89
C GLY A 214 -9.20 17.91 15.37
N ASN A 215 -9.34 19.18 14.96
CA ASN A 215 -8.95 19.62 13.61
C ASN A 215 -7.42 19.60 13.51
N TYR A 216 -6.91 19.23 12.33
CA TYR A 216 -5.50 19.03 11.95
C TYR A 216 -4.47 19.87 12.71
#